data_AF-A0A5P6P8S1-F1
#
_entry.id   AF-A0A5P6P8S1-F1
#
_cell.length_a   1.000
_cell.length_b   1.000
_cell.length_c   1.000
_cell.angle_alpha   90.00
_cell.angle_beta   90.00
_cell.angle_gamma   90.00
#
_symmetry.space_group_name_H-M   'P 1'
#
loop_
_entity.id
_entity.type
_entity.pdbx_description
1 polymer ?
#
loop_
_entity_poly.entity_id
_entity_poly.type
_entity_poly.pdbx_seq_one_letter_code
_entity_poly.pdbx_strand_id
1 'polypeptide(L)'
;MVASIRVALAASIALIASVQFTAATAQPAGGGAFMGPGMMGSGMMGGMMGRHGFGAMCNPGMAGFAEWRADRLVEKIKLTDAQRAKFDEFKAAAVKSSDTMRSACVADVPKTIVGRAEAMEKRMDTMLQAIKTMRPALEAFYATLTDEQKAKLDSTQGPGQGHGFWRWRDNW
;
A
#
# COMPACT_ATOMS: atom_id res chain seq x y z
N MET A 1 -40.61 58.71 3.55
CA MET A 1 -40.49 60.10 3.06
C MET A 1 -39.00 60.29 2.74
N VAL A 2 -38.60 60.55 1.49
CA VAL A 2 -38.79 61.80 0.72
C VAL A 2 -38.08 62.93 1.47
N ALA A 3 -37.08 63.66 0.98
CA ALA A 3 -36.29 63.78 -0.26
C ALA A 3 -35.21 64.87 0.10
N SER A 4 -34.33 65.45 -0.73
CA SER A 4 -34.49 65.86 -2.13
C SER A 4 -33.16 66.04 -2.86
N ILE A 5 -33.23 65.82 -4.17
CA ILE A 5 -32.18 66.12 -5.16
C ILE A 5 -32.20 67.62 -5.47
N ARG A 6 -31.06 68.20 -5.88
CA ARG A 6 -31.03 69.35 -6.79
C ARG A 6 -30.13 69.05 -7.99
N VAL A 7 -30.59 69.42 -9.18
CA VAL A 7 -30.04 69.05 -10.49
C VAL A 7 -29.45 70.28 -11.18
N ALA A 8 -28.35 70.10 -11.92
CA ALA A 8 -28.00 70.93 -13.07
C ALA A 8 -27.18 70.12 -14.10
N LEU A 9 -27.65 70.09 -15.36
CA LEU A 9 -26.85 69.75 -16.55
C LEU A 9 -26.41 71.08 -17.22
N ALA A 10 -25.58 71.20 -18.25
CA ALA A 10 -24.85 70.28 -19.13
C ALA A 10 -23.55 70.99 -19.62
N ALA A 11 -22.64 70.45 -20.46
CA ALA A 11 -22.55 69.15 -21.13
C ALA A 11 -21.11 68.57 -20.92
N SER A 12 -20.31 67.99 -21.83
CA SER A 12 -20.30 67.77 -23.29
C SER A 12 -19.71 66.38 -23.61
N ILE A 13 -19.71 65.96 -24.89
CA ILE A 13 -19.29 64.60 -25.32
C ILE A 13 -17.84 64.59 -25.84
N ALA A 14 -17.07 63.59 -25.40
CA ALA A 14 -15.91 63.07 -26.13
C ALA A 14 -15.91 61.53 -26.05
N LEU A 15 -16.11 60.87 -27.19
CA LEU A 15 -16.03 59.41 -27.33
C LEU A 15 -14.61 59.00 -27.74
N ILE A 16 -14.07 57.96 -27.10
CA ILE A 16 -13.23 56.92 -27.72
C ILE A 16 -13.38 55.68 -26.82
N ALA A 17 -13.50 54.49 -27.43
CA ALA A 17 -13.69 53.24 -26.72
C ALA A 17 -12.47 52.33 -26.87
N SER A 18 -12.06 51.69 -25.77
CA SER A 18 -11.07 50.60 -25.77
C SER A 18 -11.30 49.66 -24.59
N VAL A 19 -12.24 48.71 -24.74
CA VAL A 19 -12.38 47.59 -23.79
C VAL A 19 -11.19 46.66 -24.00
N GLN A 20 -10.15 46.81 -23.18
CA GLN A 20 -9.02 45.90 -23.17
C GLN A 20 -9.33 44.68 -22.30
N PHE A 21 -9.67 43.56 -22.94
CA PHE A 21 -9.58 42.24 -22.33
C PHE A 21 -8.11 41.88 -22.13
N THR A 22 -7.59 42.08 -20.91
CA THR A 22 -6.28 41.56 -20.53
C THR A 22 -6.40 40.08 -20.18
N ALA A 23 -5.73 39.21 -20.95
CA ALA A 23 -5.62 37.80 -20.61
C ALA A 23 -4.84 37.61 -19.31
N ALA A 24 -5.27 36.69 -18.46
CA ALA A 24 -4.63 36.44 -17.17
C ALA A 24 -3.19 35.92 -17.36
N THR A 25 -2.20 36.73 -16.97
CA THR A 25 -0.80 36.32 -16.95
C THR A 25 -0.53 35.45 -15.72
N ALA A 26 0.14 34.31 -15.93
CA ALA A 26 0.48 33.40 -14.85
C ALA A 26 1.50 34.03 -13.88
N GLN A 27 1.34 33.77 -12.59
CA GLN A 27 2.25 34.27 -11.55
C GLN A 27 3.64 33.59 -11.65
N PRO A 28 4.76 34.34 -11.48
CA PRO A 28 6.10 33.76 -11.54
C PRO A 28 6.40 32.89 -10.31
N ALA A 29 7.25 31.88 -10.50
CA ALA A 29 7.60 30.92 -9.47
C ALA A 29 8.50 31.52 -8.37
N GLY A 30 8.15 31.28 -7.10
CA GLY A 30 9.04 31.52 -5.97
C GLY A 30 10.11 30.43 -5.86
N GLY A 31 11.38 30.83 -5.70
CA GLY A 31 12.52 29.91 -5.67
C GLY A 31 12.73 29.21 -4.32
N GLY A 32 13.26 27.98 -4.35
CA GLY A 32 13.55 27.19 -3.13
C GLY A 32 14.16 25.80 -3.39
N ALA A 33 14.96 25.63 -4.44
CA ALA A 33 15.38 24.31 -4.94
C ALA A 33 16.78 23.88 -4.47
N PHE A 34 16.93 23.52 -3.18
CA PHE A 34 18.12 22.83 -2.66
C PHE A 34 17.97 21.30 -2.65
N MET A 35 17.60 20.72 -3.80
CA MET A 35 17.62 19.27 -4.04
C MET A 35 18.10 19.00 -5.47
N GLY A 36 19.27 18.37 -5.61
CA GLY A 36 19.83 18.02 -6.91
C GLY A 36 19.07 16.87 -7.59
N PRO A 37 18.88 16.88 -8.92
CA PRO A 37 18.25 15.75 -9.62
C PRO A 37 19.13 14.49 -9.54
N GLY A 38 18.69 13.46 -8.79
CA GLY A 38 19.36 12.15 -8.83
C GLY A 38 19.07 11.17 -7.69
N MET A 39 18.76 11.63 -6.46
CA MET A 39 18.76 10.73 -5.27
C MET A 39 17.40 10.40 -4.64
N MET A 40 16.31 10.42 -5.44
CA MET A 40 15.10 9.66 -5.12
C MET A 40 14.69 8.77 -6.30
N GLY A 41 15.15 7.51 -6.26
CA GLY A 41 14.71 6.49 -7.21
C GLY A 41 13.22 6.20 -7.04
N SER A 42 12.47 6.24 -8.15
CA SER A 42 11.01 6.14 -8.20
C SER A 42 10.42 4.83 -7.66
N GLY A 43 11.25 3.80 -7.45
CA GLY A 43 10.81 2.49 -6.94
C GLY A 43 10.39 2.45 -5.48
N MET A 44 10.83 3.38 -4.62
CA MET A 44 10.63 3.26 -3.17
C MET A 44 9.36 3.97 -2.65
N MET A 45 9.01 5.12 -3.20
CA MET A 45 7.84 5.90 -2.74
C MET A 45 6.52 5.53 -3.44
N GLY A 46 6.59 4.95 -4.65
CA GLY A 46 5.42 4.34 -5.31
C GLY A 46 4.93 3.05 -4.62
N GLY A 47 5.77 2.43 -3.79
CA GLY A 47 5.51 1.13 -3.13
C GLY A 47 4.52 1.16 -1.95
N MET A 48 3.92 2.32 -1.64
CA MET A 48 3.18 2.51 -0.39
C MET A 48 1.71 2.94 -0.55
N MET A 49 1.28 3.31 -1.76
CA MET A 49 -0.11 3.72 -2.05
C MET A 49 -0.74 2.89 -3.17
N GLY A 50 -1.86 2.24 -2.89
CA GLY A 50 -2.89 1.90 -3.89
C GLY A 50 -2.75 0.66 -4.78
N ARG A 51 -1.61 -0.06 -4.85
CA ARG A 51 -1.48 -1.22 -5.80
C ARG A 51 -0.80 -2.49 -5.26
N HIS A 52 -0.74 -2.68 -3.94
CA HIS A 52 0.05 -3.75 -3.31
C HIS A 52 -0.75 -5.03 -3.01
N GLY A 53 -1.34 -5.58 -4.07
CA GLY A 53 -1.84 -6.97 -4.08
C GLY A 53 -0.75 -7.98 -4.46
N PHE A 54 -1.16 -9.17 -4.89
CA PHE A 54 -0.29 -10.30 -5.29
C PHE A 54 0.90 -9.93 -6.19
N GLY A 55 0.73 -8.94 -7.09
CA GLY A 55 1.80 -8.47 -7.97
C GLY A 55 3.06 -7.95 -7.24
N ALA A 56 2.95 -7.54 -5.97
CA ALA A 56 4.13 -7.20 -5.16
C ALA A 56 5.03 -8.42 -4.90
N MET A 57 4.46 -9.60 -4.64
CA MET A 57 5.19 -10.84 -4.33
C MET A 57 5.98 -11.37 -5.54
N CYS A 58 5.64 -10.91 -6.75
CA CYS A 58 6.36 -11.18 -7.98
C CYS A 58 7.70 -10.42 -8.10
N ASN A 59 7.96 -9.43 -7.22
CA ASN A 59 9.28 -8.84 -7.08
C ASN A 59 10.15 -9.74 -6.17
N PRO A 60 11.34 -10.22 -6.62
CA PRO A 60 12.24 -11.03 -5.81
C PRO A 60 12.60 -10.39 -4.45
N GLY A 61 12.73 -9.06 -4.39
CA GLY A 61 13.06 -8.33 -3.16
C GLY A 61 12.03 -8.48 -2.03
N MET A 62 10.80 -8.90 -2.34
CA MET A 62 9.77 -9.16 -1.33
C MET A 62 10.00 -10.45 -0.52
N ALA A 63 10.88 -11.37 -0.97
CA ALA A 63 11.34 -12.50 -0.14
C ALA A 63 12.12 -11.98 1.08
N GLY A 64 13.27 -11.35 0.81
CA GLY A 64 14.17 -10.84 1.86
C GLY A 64 13.50 -9.83 2.79
N PHE A 65 12.55 -9.03 2.29
CA PHE A 65 11.77 -8.15 3.16
C PHE A 65 10.83 -8.92 4.10
N ALA A 66 10.17 -9.99 3.63
CA ALA A 66 9.30 -10.82 4.47
C ALA A 66 10.11 -11.61 5.53
N GLU A 67 11.25 -12.18 5.13
CA GLU A 67 12.18 -12.88 6.03
C GLU A 67 12.73 -11.93 7.10
N TRP A 68 13.25 -10.75 6.71
CA TRP A 68 13.73 -9.72 7.63
C TRP A 68 12.63 -9.25 8.59
N ARG A 69 11.37 -9.10 8.11
CA ARG A 69 10.22 -8.77 8.97
C ARG A 69 9.91 -9.87 9.99
N ALA A 70 10.07 -11.14 9.63
CA ALA A 70 9.86 -12.26 10.54
C ALA A 70 10.96 -12.32 11.62
N ASP A 71 12.22 -12.15 11.23
CA ASP A 71 13.36 -12.13 12.16
C ASP A 71 13.25 -10.97 13.17
N ARG A 72 12.91 -9.76 12.70
CA ARG A 72 12.71 -8.56 13.54
C ARG A 72 11.45 -8.60 14.41
N LEU A 73 10.54 -9.55 14.16
CA LEU A 73 9.38 -9.84 15.01
C LEU A 73 9.77 -10.85 16.11
N VAL A 74 10.50 -11.90 15.75
CA VAL A 74 11.05 -12.91 16.68
C VAL A 74 12.00 -12.33 17.72
N GLU A 75 12.87 -11.39 17.30
CA GLU A 75 13.78 -10.65 18.18
C GLU A 75 13.03 -9.95 19.34
N LYS A 76 11.80 -9.47 19.09
CA LYS A 76 10.99 -8.74 20.07
C LYS A 76 10.23 -9.64 21.04
N ILE A 77 9.75 -10.79 20.58
CA ILE A 77 9.02 -11.74 21.45
C ILE A 77 9.96 -12.60 22.32
N LYS A 78 11.27 -12.61 22.03
CA LYS A 78 12.32 -13.31 22.77
C LYS A 78 12.05 -14.81 22.94
N LEU A 79 12.28 -15.56 21.86
CA LEU A 79 12.14 -17.01 21.85
C LEU A 79 13.24 -17.74 22.64
N THR A 80 12.87 -18.86 23.26
CA THR A 80 13.82 -19.88 23.74
C THR A 80 14.39 -20.70 22.57
N ASP A 81 15.44 -21.49 22.80
CA ASP A 81 16.07 -22.27 21.72
C ASP A 81 15.14 -23.37 21.15
N ALA A 82 14.31 -23.98 22.00
CA ALA A 82 13.28 -24.93 21.57
C ALA A 82 12.20 -24.26 20.70
N GLN A 83 11.81 -23.03 21.03
CA GLN A 83 10.88 -22.22 20.22
C GLN A 83 11.53 -21.74 18.92
N ARG A 84 12.85 -21.44 18.94
CA ARG A 84 13.63 -21.03 17.76
C ARG A 84 13.66 -22.13 16.70
N ALA A 85 13.91 -23.38 17.09
CA ALA A 85 13.86 -24.51 16.16
C ALA A 85 12.50 -24.62 15.44
N LYS A 86 11.38 -24.39 16.14
CA LYS A 86 10.05 -24.35 15.51
C LYS A 86 9.79 -23.09 14.69
N PHE A 87 10.38 -21.96 15.05
CA PHE A 87 10.36 -20.77 14.18
C PHE A 87 11.13 -21.02 12.87
N ASP A 88 12.27 -21.71 12.90
CA ASP A 88 13.06 -22.00 11.70
C ASP A 88 12.33 -22.99 10.77
N GLU A 89 11.61 -23.98 11.31
CA GLU A 89 10.66 -24.81 10.54
C GLU A 89 9.56 -23.96 9.87
N PHE A 90 8.97 -23.02 10.60
CA PHE A 90 7.98 -22.08 10.05
C PHE A 90 8.59 -21.15 8.99
N LYS A 91 9.82 -20.67 9.18
CA LYS A 91 10.53 -19.82 8.21
C LYS A 91 10.79 -20.57 6.91
N ALA A 92 11.22 -21.83 6.97
CA ALA A 92 11.37 -22.68 5.78
C ALA A 92 10.03 -22.90 5.05
N ALA A 93 8.94 -23.09 5.79
CA ALA A 93 7.60 -23.19 5.21
C ALA A 93 7.12 -21.86 4.57
N ALA A 94 7.49 -20.72 5.15
CA ALA A 94 7.18 -19.38 4.62
C ALA A 94 7.99 -19.03 3.35
N VAL A 95 9.25 -19.48 3.25
CA VAL A 95 10.05 -19.38 2.00
C VAL A 95 9.39 -20.23 0.90
N LYS A 96 9.12 -21.52 1.16
CA LYS A 96 8.45 -22.41 0.20
C LYS A 96 7.06 -21.90 -0.22
N SER A 97 6.32 -21.30 0.70
CA SER A 97 5.05 -20.61 0.45
C SER A 97 5.25 -19.42 -0.51
N SER A 98 6.26 -18.58 -0.27
CA SER A 98 6.60 -17.44 -1.13
C SER A 98 6.99 -17.86 -2.55
N ASP A 99 7.75 -18.95 -2.70
CA ASP A 99 8.15 -19.46 -4.02
C ASP A 99 6.99 -20.15 -4.76
N THR A 100 6.09 -20.79 -4.01
CA THR A 100 4.81 -21.26 -4.54
C THR A 100 4.03 -20.07 -5.12
N MET A 101 3.89 -18.96 -4.40
CA MET A 101 3.23 -17.74 -4.90
C MET A 101 3.94 -17.17 -6.15
N ARG A 102 5.28 -17.20 -6.22
CA ARG A 102 6.03 -16.78 -7.42
C ARG A 102 5.70 -17.61 -8.67
N SER A 103 5.35 -18.89 -8.53
CA SER A 103 5.03 -19.76 -9.67
C SER A 103 3.76 -19.35 -10.46
N ALA A 104 2.89 -18.50 -9.88
CA ALA A 104 1.73 -17.91 -10.56
C ALA A 104 1.90 -16.42 -10.90
N CYS A 105 3.12 -15.89 -10.82
CA CYS A 105 3.47 -14.60 -11.42
C CYS A 105 3.54 -14.74 -12.93
N VAL A 106 2.60 -14.10 -13.61
CA VAL A 106 2.44 -14.18 -15.08
C VAL A 106 3.19 -13.02 -15.72
N ALA A 107 4.09 -13.32 -16.66
CA ALA A 107 4.83 -12.31 -17.42
C ALA A 107 3.92 -11.49 -18.36
N ASP A 108 3.11 -12.16 -19.18
CA ASP A 108 2.21 -11.53 -20.16
C ASP A 108 0.74 -11.63 -19.74
N VAL A 109 0.04 -10.50 -19.66
CA VAL A 109 -1.39 -10.47 -19.33
C VAL A 109 -2.21 -11.06 -20.49
N PRO A 110 -3.06 -12.09 -20.26
CA PRO A 110 -3.87 -12.69 -21.32
C PRO A 110 -4.79 -11.69 -22.03
N LYS A 111 -4.82 -11.77 -23.37
CA LYS A 111 -5.54 -10.82 -24.23
C LYS A 111 -7.06 -11.04 -24.24
N THR A 112 -7.51 -12.28 -24.10
CA THR A 112 -8.94 -12.65 -24.01
C THR A 112 -9.51 -12.48 -22.59
N ILE A 113 -10.83 -12.35 -22.46
CA ILE A 113 -11.49 -12.33 -21.14
C ILE A 113 -11.37 -13.69 -20.45
N VAL A 114 -11.58 -14.79 -21.19
CA VAL A 114 -11.48 -16.17 -20.68
C VAL A 114 -10.09 -16.45 -20.10
N GLY A 115 -9.02 -16.16 -20.85
CA GLY A 115 -7.65 -16.35 -20.36
C GLY A 115 -7.30 -15.48 -19.15
N ARG A 116 -7.96 -14.32 -18.96
CA ARG A 116 -7.81 -13.54 -17.73
C ARG A 116 -8.49 -14.20 -16.53
N ALA A 117 -9.62 -14.89 -16.73
CA ALA A 117 -10.28 -15.67 -15.68
C ALA A 117 -9.46 -16.91 -15.27
N GLU A 118 -8.98 -17.71 -16.24
CA GLU A 118 -8.08 -18.85 -16.02
C GLU A 118 -6.83 -18.42 -15.23
N ALA A 119 -6.24 -17.27 -15.59
CA ALA A 119 -5.09 -16.70 -14.88
C ALA A 119 -5.45 -16.12 -13.49
N MET A 120 -6.72 -15.85 -13.18
CA MET A 120 -7.16 -15.49 -11.82
C MET A 120 -7.35 -16.74 -10.97
N GLU A 121 -8.05 -17.75 -11.50
CA GLU A 121 -8.25 -19.07 -10.89
C GLU A 121 -6.92 -19.70 -10.44
N LYS A 122 -5.97 -19.85 -11.37
CA LYS A 122 -4.62 -20.38 -11.06
C LYS A 122 -3.91 -19.61 -9.94
N ARG A 123 -4.08 -18.28 -9.86
CA ARG A 123 -3.48 -17.48 -8.78
C ARG A 123 -4.14 -17.75 -7.44
N MET A 124 -5.47 -17.91 -7.39
CA MET A 124 -6.18 -18.23 -6.14
C MET A 124 -5.85 -19.63 -5.63
N ASP A 125 -5.76 -20.63 -6.51
CA ASP A 125 -5.26 -21.97 -6.16
C ASP A 125 -3.84 -21.93 -5.61
N THR A 126 -2.97 -21.14 -6.23
CA THR A 126 -1.57 -20.99 -5.80
C THR A 126 -1.48 -20.30 -4.43
N MET A 127 -2.31 -19.30 -4.16
CA MET A 127 -2.45 -18.71 -2.81
C MET A 127 -2.93 -19.76 -1.79
N LEU A 128 -3.90 -20.59 -2.15
CA LEU A 128 -4.42 -21.66 -1.28
C LEU A 128 -3.36 -22.72 -0.98
N GLN A 129 -2.54 -23.11 -1.96
CA GLN A 129 -1.42 -24.04 -1.79
C GLN A 129 -0.30 -23.44 -0.90
N ALA A 130 0.01 -22.16 -1.08
CA ALA A 130 0.94 -21.42 -0.24
C ALA A 130 0.48 -21.38 1.24
N ILE A 131 -0.79 -21.06 1.49
CA ILE A 131 -1.40 -21.09 2.83
C ILE A 131 -1.38 -22.50 3.42
N LYS A 132 -1.77 -23.53 2.65
CA LYS A 132 -1.72 -24.95 3.08
C LYS A 132 -0.31 -25.42 3.43
N THR A 133 0.71 -24.87 2.79
CA THR A 133 2.13 -25.15 3.08
C THR A 133 2.58 -24.49 4.39
N MET A 134 2.20 -23.24 4.61
CA MET A 134 2.67 -22.43 5.75
C MET A 134 1.94 -22.73 7.05
N ARG A 135 0.62 -22.99 7.00
CA ARG A 135 -0.24 -23.03 8.20
C ARG A 135 0.15 -24.12 9.22
N PRO A 136 0.46 -25.37 8.86
CA PRO A 136 0.80 -26.40 9.85
C PRO A 136 2.09 -26.09 10.64
N ALA A 137 3.08 -25.48 9.99
CA ALA A 137 4.31 -25.06 10.66
C ALA A 137 4.08 -23.84 11.57
N LEU A 138 3.20 -22.92 11.17
CA LEU A 138 2.76 -21.81 12.03
C LEU A 138 1.99 -22.31 13.26
N GLU A 139 1.05 -23.25 13.09
CA GLU A 139 0.30 -23.90 14.17
C GLU A 139 1.27 -24.59 15.16
N ALA A 140 2.25 -25.35 14.65
CA ALA A 140 3.26 -26.02 15.47
C ALA A 140 4.18 -25.04 16.21
N PHE A 141 4.60 -23.95 15.58
CA PHE A 141 5.39 -22.89 16.23
C PHE A 141 4.57 -22.17 17.31
N TYR A 142 3.35 -21.74 17.00
CA TYR A 142 2.46 -21.00 17.90
C TYR A 142 2.11 -21.81 19.16
N ALA A 143 1.97 -23.13 19.04
CA ALA A 143 1.77 -24.04 20.17
C ALA A 143 2.94 -24.07 21.17
N THR A 144 4.16 -23.67 20.77
CA THR A 144 5.32 -23.58 21.69
C THR A 144 5.42 -22.28 22.47
N LEU A 145 4.62 -21.25 22.14
CA LEU A 145 4.71 -19.92 22.71
C LEU A 145 4.01 -19.80 24.07
N THR A 146 4.56 -18.99 24.98
CA THR A 146 3.83 -18.56 26.20
C THR A 146 2.72 -17.57 25.82
N ASP A 147 1.73 -17.38 26.69
CA ASP A 147 0.59 -16.52 26.36
C ASP A 147 0.98 -15.03 26.25
N GLU A 148 2.06 -14.59 26.92
CA GLU A 148 2.64 -13.25 26.72
C GLU A 148 3.38 -13.13 25.38
N GLN A 149 3.94 -14.22 24.85
CA GLN A 149 4.53 -14.24 23.51
C GLN A 149 3.45 -14.26 22.43
N LYS A 150 2.38 -15.04 22.61
CA LYS A 150 1.18 -15.04 21.76
C LYS A 150 0.54 -13.64 21.71
N ALA A 151 0.26 -13.04 22.86
CA ALA A 151 -0.33 -11.70 22.94
C ALA A 151 0.52 -10.63 22.24
N LYS A 152 1.86 -10.71 22.32
CA LYS A 152 2.76 -9.83 21.55
C LYS A 152 2.71 -10.10 20.05
N LEU A 153 2.59 -11.37 19.63
CA LEU A 153 2.49 -11.73 18.22
C LEU A 153 1.17 -11.21 17.62
N ASP A 154 0.04 -11.49 18.27
CA ASP A 154 -1.29 -11.10 17.82
C ASP A 154 -1.50 -9.58 17.81
N SER A 155 -0.93 -8.86 18.78
CA SER A 155 -0.98 -7.39 18.84
C SER A 155 -0.05 -6.70 17.83
N THR A 156 0.79 -7.43 17.08
CA THR A 156 1.59 -6.83 15.97
C THR A 156 0.81 -6.64 14.66
N GLN A 157 -0.52 -6.76 14.70
CA GLN A 157 -1.39 -6.26 13.63
C GLN A 157 -1.13 -4.76 13.40
N GLY A 158 -0.55 -4.44 12.23
CA GLY A 158 0.07 -3.15 11.99
C GLY A 158 -0.90 -1.95 12.03
N PRO A 159 -0.37 -0.72 12.19
CA PRO A 159 -1.17 0.50 12.26
C PRO A 159 -2.06 0.63 11.01
N GLY A 160 -3.36 0.43 11.21
CA GLY A 160 -4.38 0.35 10.15
C GLY A 160 -5.33 -0.85 10.26
N GLN A 161 -4.97 -1.94 10.94
CA GLN A 161 -5.78 -3.17 10.98
C GLN A 161 -6.88 -3.24 12.07
N GLY A 162 -7.22 -2.12 12.73
CA GLY A 162 -8.31 -2.09 13.72
C GLY A 162 -9.72 -2.24 13.14
N HIS A 163 -9.94 -1.87 11.87
CA HIS A 163 -11.28 -1.73 11.28
C HIS A 163 -11.37 -2.28 9.85
N GLY A 164 -10.98 -3.56 9.67
CA GLY A 164 -10.98 -4.24 8.37
C GLY A 164 -11.86 -5.50 8.35
N PHE A 165 -11.20 -6.66 8.26
CA PHE A 165 -11.86 -7.93 7.92
C PHE A 165 -12.39 -8.74 9.11
N TRP A 166 -11.71 -8.75 10.26
CA TRP A 166 -12.14 -9.53 11.44
C TRP A 166 -13.57 -9.18 11.88
N ARG A 167 -13.88 -7.88 11.95
CA ARG A 167 -15.23 -7.37 12.27
C ARG A 167 -16.32 -7.93 11.33
N TRP A 168 -16.01 -8.33 10.09
CA TRP A 168 -17.04 -8.88 9.20
C TRP A 168 -17.45 -10.31 9.59
N ARG A 169 -16.53 -11.10 10.16
CA ARG A 169 -16.83 -12.45 10.66
C ARG A 169 -17.69 -12.40 11.92
N ASP A 170 -17.37 -11.49 12.83
CA ASP A 170 -17.97 -11.44 14.18
C ASP A 170 -19.32 -10.68 14.22
N ASN A 171 -20.05 -10.65 13.08
CA ASN A 171 -21.36 -10.00 12.90
C ASN A 171 -22.37 -10.90 12.14
N TRP A 172 -22.17 -12.23 12.16
CA TRP A 172 -23.08 -13.25 11.62
C TRP A 172 -23.27 -14.37 12.63
#